data_AF-A0A0F2PLR4-F1
#
_entry.id   AF-A0A0F2PLR4-F1
#
_cell.length_a   1.000
_cell.length_b   1.000
_cell.length_c   1.000
_cell.angle_alpha   90.00
_cell.angle_beta   90.00
_cell.angle_gamma   90.00
#
_symmetry.space_group_name_H-M   'P 1'
#
loop_
_entity.id
_entity.type
_entity.pdbx_description
1 polymer ?
#
loop_
_entity_poly.entity_id
_entity_poly.type
_entity_poly.pdbx_seq_one_letter_code
_entity_poly.pdbx_strand_id
1 'polypeptide(L)'
;MVRFFAAYRHTGTIILRRCGINSATYNLFSRNHHLLALSSLAVLTLHGILALTWHGRGWGARAHIDANAFSGVLSWLTLFAICLLALQGYRRKPFPRTHCRIVVLLVILIAVHII
;
A
#
# COMPACT_ATOMS: atom_id res chain seq x y z
N MET A 1 7.74 -29.13 5.86
CA MET A 1 7.11 -27.83 5.53
C MET A 1 7.32 -27.33 4.09
N VAL A 2 7.87 -28.13 3.16
CA VAL A 2 8.12 -27.69 1.76
C VAL A 2 6.92 -27.93 0.82
N ARG A 3 5.98 -28.79 1.20
CA ARG A 3 4.86 -29.23 0.32
C ARG A 3 3.70 -28.23 0.19
N PHE A 4 3.51 -27.30 1.12
CA PHE A 4 2.43 -26.31 1.04
C PHE A 4 2.68 -25.16 0.06
N PHE A 5 3.95 -24.87 -0.25
CA PHE A 5 4.30 -23.80 -1.22
C PHE A 5 4.05 -24.24 -2.67
N ALA A 6 4.14 -25.53 -2.97
CA ALA A 6 3.89 -26.05 -4.32
C ALA A 6 2.41 -25.99 -4.71
N ALA A 7 1.50 -26.26 -3.76
CA ALA A 7 0.06 -26.22 -4.02
C ALA A 7 -0.45 -24.80 -4.33
N TYR A 8 0.03 -23.77 -3.62
CA TYR A 8 -0.35 -22.37 -3.88
C TYR A 8 0.16 -21.83 -5.22
N ARG A 9 1.29 -22.36 -5.73
CA ARG A 9 1.84 -21.96 -7.03
C ARG A 9 0.98 -22.46 -8.19
N HIS A 10 0.29 -23.59 -8.01
CA HIS A 10 -0.49 -24.24 -9.06
C HIS A 10 -1.92 -23.68 -9.20
N THR A 11 -2.51 -23.16 -8.13
CA THR A 11 -3.83 -22.51 -8.18
C THR A 11 -3.76 -21.07 -8.68
N GLY A 12 -2.70 -20.32 -8.33
CA GLY A 12 -2.54 -18.94 -8.79
C GLY A 12 -2.41 -18.82 -10.32
N THR A 13 -1.77 -19.79 -10.97
CA THR A 13 -1.61 -19.81 -12.43
C THR A 13 -2.91 -20.07 -13.19
N ILE A 14 -3.86 -20.82 -12.62
CA ILE A 14 -5.16 -21.12 -13.26
C ILE A 14 -6.04 -19.86 -13.30
N ILE A 15 -6.05 -19.10 -12.19
CA ILE A 15 -6.81 -17.83 -12.10
C ILE A 15 -6.18 -16.77 -13.00
N LEU A 16 -4.84 -16.64 -13.02
CA LEU A 16 -4.12 -15.71 -13.90
C LEU A 16 -4.35 -16.02 -15.39
N ARG A 17 -4.40 -17.31 -15.77
CA ARG A 17 -4.74 -17.72 -17.15
C ARG A 17 -6.16 -17.33 -17.54
N ARG A 18 -7.12 -17.45 -16.63
CA ARG A 18 -8.53 -17.06 -16.90
C ARG A 18 -8.71 -15.55 -17.07
N CYS A 19 -7.89 -14.73 -16.41
CA CYS A 19 -7.89 -13.28 -16.61
C CYS A 19 -7.03 -12.81 -17.80
N GLY A 20 -6.44 -13.72 -18.59
CA GLY A 20 -5.58 -13.36 -19.73
C GLY A 20 -4.28 -12.65 -19.33
N ILE A 21 -3.93 -12.65 -18.04
CA ILE A 21 -2.73 -11.96 -17.55
C ILE A 21 -1.52 -12.83 -17.87
N ASN A 22 -0.73 -12.36 -18.84
CA ASN A 22 0.48 -13.04 -19.26
C ASN A 22 1.44 -13.17 -18.06
N SER A 23 2.03 -14.35 -17.86
CA SER A 23 2.91 -14.64 -16.72
C SER A 23 4.16 -13.73 -16.69
N ALA A 24 4.55 -13.20 -17.85
CA ALA A 24 5.60 -12.19 -17.97
C ALA A 24 5.22 -10.88 -17.25
N THR A 25 3.97 -10.42 -17.40
CA THR A 25 3.45 -9.20 -16.77
C THR A 25 3.39 -9.35 -15.25
N TYR A 26 2.99 -10.52 -14.75
CA TYR A 26 2.98 -10.82 -13.32
C TYR A 26 4.40 -10.77 -12.71
N ASN A 27 5.40 -11.34 -13.39
CA ASN A 27 6.78 -11.29 -12.93
C ASN A 27 7.34 -9.86 -12.93
N LEU A 28 7.03 -9.06 -13.95
CA LEU A 28 7.40 -7.66 -14.00
C LEU A 28 6.75 -6.85 -12.86
N PHE A 29 5.45 -7.07 -12.63
CA PHE A 29 4.73 -6.42 -11.53
C PHE A 29 5.31 -6.80 -10.18
N SER A 30 5.57 -8.09 -9.94
CA SER A 30 6.22 -8.55 -8.71
C SER A 30 7.64 -7.99 -8.53
N ARG A 31 8.37 -7.71 -9.62
CA ARG A 31 9.70 -7.07 -9.54
C ARG A 31 9.61 -5.59 -9.20
N ASN A 32 8.63 -4.90 -9.77
CA ASN A 32 8.50 -3.45 -9.68
C ASN A 32 7.55 -2.99 -8.56
N HIS A 33 6.86 -3.89 -7.86
CA HIS A 33 5.90 -3.53 -6.81
C HIS A 33 6.53 -2.64 -5.71
N HIS A 34 7.81 -2.84 -5.39
CA HIS A 34 8.53 -1.99 -4.45
C HIS A 34 8.67 -0.55 -4.94
N LEU A 35 9.02 -0.37 -6.23
CA LEU A 35 9.11 0.97 -6.84
C LEU A 35 7.74 1.65 -6.86
N LEU A 36 6.69 0.86 -7.12
CA LEU A 36 5.31 1.34 -7.16
C LEU A 36 4.81 1.76 -5.76
N ALA A 37 5.22 1.04 -4.71
CA ALA A 37 4.94 1.41 -3.32
C ALA A 37 5.70 2.67 -2.88
N LEU A 38 6.96 2.85 -3.33
CA LEU A 38 7.74 4.05 -3.03
C LEU A 38 7.19 5.27 -3.79
N SER A 39 6.80 5.11 -5.05
CA SER A 39 6.19 6.19 -5.82
C SER A 39 4.84 6.59 -5.24
N SER A 40 4.00 5.63 -4.81
CA SER A 40 2.73 5.95 -4.15
C SER A 40 2.95 6.66 -2.82
N LEU A 41 3.96 6.27 -2.03
CA LEU A 41 4.33 6.99 -0.80
C LEU A 41 4.76 8.44 -1.10
N ALA A 42 5.56 8.65 -2.14
CA ALA A 42 5.99 9.99 -2.55
C ALA A 42 4.80 10.86 -2.98
N VAL A 43 3.89 10.32 -3.79
CA VAL A 43 2.66 11.01 -4.21
C VAL A 43 1.77 11.33 -3.02
N LEU A 44 1.57 10.39 -2.10
CA LEU A 44 0.73 10.59 -0.91
C LEU A 44 1.34 11.64 0.03
N THR A 45 2.66 11.66 0.16
CA THR A 45 3.38 12.68 0.93
C THR A 45 3.22 14.06 0.31
N LEU A 46 3.41 14.17 -1.01
CA LEU A 46 3.21 15.41 -1.74
C LEU A 46 1.75 15.90 -1.62
N HIS A 47 0.79 14.99 -1.74
CA HIS A 47 -0.64 15.29 -1.55
C HIS A 47 -0.92 15.85 -0.16
N GLY A 48 -0.38 15.24 0.90
CA GLY A 48 -0.51 15.74 2.26
C GLY A 48 0.10 17.13 2.47
N ILE A 49 1.29 17.38 1.91
CA ILE A 49 1.95 18.70 1.96
C ILE A 49 1.10 19.77 1.25
N LEU A 50 0.58 19.44 0.07
CA LEU A 50 -0.29 20.35 -0.69
C LEU A 50 -1.58 20.63 0.07
N ALA A 51 -2.20 19.61 0.66
CA ALA A 51 -3.41 19.77 1.47
C ALA A 51 -3.16 20.72 2.66
N LEU A 52 -2.04 20.56 3.38
CA LEU A 52 -1.68 21.45 4.49
C LEU A 52 -1.36 22.88 4.02
N THR A 53 -0.64 23.02 2.91
CA THR A 53 -0.22 24.33 2.38
C THR A 53 -1.40 25.11 1.81
N TRP A 54 -2.34 24.43 1.15
CA TRP A 54 -3.52 25.06 0.54
C TRP A 54 -4.53 25.49 1.60
N HIS A 55 -4.75 24.67 2.64
CA HIS A 55 -5.63 25.05 3.76
C HIS A 55 -5.07 26.20 4.60
N GLY A 56 -3.74 26.37 4.65
CA GLY A 56 -3.08 27.44 5.43
C GLY A 56 -3.09 28.83 4.79
N ARG A 57 -3.56 28.98 3.54
CA ARG A 57 -3.47 30.25 2.79
C ARG A 57 -4.68 31.19 2.96
N GLY A 58 -5.68 30.77 3.74
CA GLY A 58 -6.80 31.61 4.20
C GLY A 58 -6.63 31.99 5.68
N TRP A 59 -6.49 33.29 5.95
CA TRP A 59 -6.35 33.84 7.30
C TRP A 59 -7.57 33.49 8.17
N GLY A 60 -7.44 32.51 9.07
CA GLY A 60 -8.41 32.33 10.17
C GLY A 60 -8.96 30.93 10.41
N ALA A 61 -8.58 29.89 9.66
CA ALA A 61 -9.06 28.54 9.92
C ALA A 61 -8.25 27.88 11.05
N ARG A 62 -8.62 28.21 12.30
CA ARG A 62 -8.32 27.41 13.49
C ARG A 62 -8.65 25.95 13.19
N ALA A 63 -7.62 25.11 13.26
CA ALA A 63 -7.54 23.75 13.80
C ALA A 63 -8.86 23.06 14.21
N HIS A 64 -9.86 23.01 13.34
CA HIS A 64 -10.83 21.93 13.38
C HIS A 64 -10.03 20.73 12.88
N ILE A 65 -9.67 19.82 13.79
CA ILE A 65 -9.09 18.53 13.42
C ILE A 65 -10.19 17.82 12.65
N ASP A 66 -10.24 18.07 11.34
CA ASP A 66 -11.17 17.42 10.46
C ASP A 66 -10.87 15.94 10.50
N ALA A 67 -11.91 15.12 10.67
CA ALA A 67 -11.78 13.66 10.67
C ALA A 67 -11.02 13.17 9.41
N ASN A 68 -11.15 13.90 8.31
CA ASN A 68 -10.41 13.68 7.07
C ASN A 68 -8.90 13.85 7.18
N ALA A 69 -8.41 14.82 7.96
CA ALA A 69 -6.98 14.99 8.18
C ALA A 69 -6.41 13.80 8.99
N PHE A 70 -7.16 13.33 9.99
CA PHE A 70 -6.76 12.20 10.81
C PHE A 70 -6.70 10.89 10.02
N SER A 71 -7.73 10.59 9.20
CA SER A 71 -7.73 9.41 8.34
C SER A 71 -6.64 9.45 7.26
N GLY A 72 -6.31 10.64 6.74
CA GLY A 72 -5.21 10.85 5.81
C GLY A 72 -3.85 10.53 6.45
N VAL A 73 -3.59 11.07 7.65
CA VAL A 73 -2.36 10.78 8.42
C VAL A 73 -2.27 9.30 8.77
N LEU A 74 -3.37 8.66 9.18
CA LEU A 74 -3.39 7.23 9.48
C LEU A 74 -3.05 6.37 8.25
N SER A 75 -3.60 6.72 7.09
CA SER A 75 -3.33 6.05 5.83
C SER A 75 -1.86 6.20 5.43
N TRP A 76 -1.30 7.41 5.61
CA TRP A 76 0.11 7.69 5.35
C TRP A 76 1.04 6.87 6.26
N LEU A 77 0.79 6.84 7.57
CA LEU A 77 1.56 6.04 8.53
C LEU A 77 1.50 4.54 8.21
N THR A 78 0.31 4.06 7.81
CA THR A 78 0.12 2.64 7.44
C THR A 78 0.91 2.29 6.19
N LEU A 79 0.88 3.14 5.15
CA LEU A 79 1.67 2.95 3.93
C LEU A 79 3.18 2.99 4.24
N PHE A 80 3.62 3.92 5.08
CA PHE A 80 5.00 4.02 5.52
C PHE A 80 5.46 2.76 6.26
N ALA A 81 4.64 2.22 7.17
CA ALA A 81 4.91 0.97 7.87
C ALA A 81 5.01 -0.23 6.90
N ILE A 82 4.16 -0.29 5.87
CA ILE A 82 4.25 -1.32 4.81
C ILE A 82 5.59 -1.19 4.07
N CYS A 83 5.99 0.02 3.68
CA CYS A 83 7.27 0.27 3.02
C CYS A 83 8.46 -0.19 3.89
N LEU A 84 8.45 0.12 5.19
CA LEU A 84 9.49 -0.34 6.12
C LEU A 84 9.51 -1.86 6.28
N LEU A 85 8.35 -2.50 6.45
CA LEU A 85 8.24 -3.95 6.53
C LEU A 85 8.68 -4.63 5.23
N ALA A 86 8.40 -4.02 4.09
CA ALA A 86 8.86 -4.50 2.79
C ALA A 86 10.38 -4.39 2.66
N LEU A 87 10.98 -3.27 3.11
CA LEU A 87 12.42 -3.07 3.10
C LEU A 87 13.15 -4.06 4.03
N GLN A 88 12.64 -4.26 5.25
CA GLN A 88 13.18 -5.21 6.22
C GLN A 88 12.97 -6.67 5.79
N GLY A 89 11.79 -6.97 5.23
CA GLY A 89 11.37 -8.28 4.76
C GLY A 89 12.08 -8.73 3.47
N TYR A 90 12.66 -7.80 2.69
CA TYR A 90 13.40 -8.13 1.48
C TYR A 90 14.50 -9.18 1.72
N ARG A 91 15.11 -9.19 2.92
CA ARG A 91 16.13 -10.17 3.30
C ARG A 91 15.59 -11.43 4.00
N ARG A 92 14.31 -11.48 4.38
CA ARG A 92 13.72 -12.60 5.13
C ARG A 92 12.52 -13.19 4.39
N LYS A 93 12.77 -14.17 3.51
CA LYS A 93 11.73 -15.04 2.96
C LYS A 93 11.50 -16.22 3.91
N PRO A 94 10.24 -16.64 4.15
CA PRO A 94 8.98 -16.16 3.56
C PRO A 94 8.47 -14.85 4.19
N PHE A 95 7.77 -14.04 3.39
CA PHE A 95 7.11 -12.82 3.88
C PHE A 95 6.09 -13.15 4.97
N PRO A 96 6.10 -12.42 6.10
CA PRO A 96 5.18 -12.70 7.20
C PRO A 96 3.74 -12.32 6.80
N ARG A 97 2.76 -13.11 7.25
CA ARG A 97 1.32 -12.86 7.02
C ARG A 97 0.85 -11.49 7.52
N THR A 98 1.64 -10.85 8.39
CA THR A 98 1.43 -9.47 8.86
C THR A 98 1.41 -8.46 7.71
N HIS A 99 2.27 -8.61 6.70
CA HIS A 99 2.28 -7.71 5.54
C HIS A 99 0.91 -7.69 4.83
N CYS A 100 0.32 -8.86 4.61
CA CYS A 100 -1.00 -8.97 3.97
C CYS A 100 -2.10 -8.33 4.81
N ARG A 101 -2.09 -8.53 6.14
CA ARG A 101 -3.06 -7.90 7.05
C ARG A 101 -2.98 -6.38 7.02
N ILE A 102 -1.76 -5.82 7.02
CA ILE A 102 -1.55 -4.36 7.02
C ILE A 102 -1.95 -3.77 5.65
N VAL A 103 -1.70 -4.45 4.54
CA VAL A 103 -2.17 -4.02 3.22
C VAL A 103 -3.71 -3.97 3.17
N VAL A 104 -4.40 -4.98 3.71
CA VAL A 104 -5.87 -4.95 3.79
C VAL A 104 -6.36 -3.77 4.64
N LEU A 105 -5.71 -3.52 5.78
CA LEU A 105 -6.02 -2.36 6.62
C LEU A 105 -5.83 -1.04 5.86
N LEU A 106 -4.76 -0.91 5.09
CA LEU A 106 -4.51 0.27 4.26
C LEU A 106 -5.63 0.51 3.25
N VAL A 107 -6.10 -0.53 2.56
CA VAL A 107 -7.20 -0.41 1.59
C VAL A 107 -8.48 0.08 2.26
N ILE A 108 -8.79 -0.44 3.45
CA ILE A 108 -9.96 0.00 4.23
C ILE A 108 -9.82 1.47 4.64
N LEU A 109 -8.64 1.88 5.15
CA LEU A 109 -8.38 3.27 5.55
C LEU A 109 -8.51 4.24 4.37
N ILE A 110 -7.97 3.87 3.20
CA ILE A 110 -8.09 4.68 1.99
C ILE A 110 -9.56 4.79 1.57
N ALA A 111 -10.33 3.69 1.60
CA ALA A 111 -11.75 3.72 1.27
C ALA A 111 -12.52 4.66 2.21
N VAL A 112 -12.26 4.59 3.52
CA VAL A 112 -12.88 5.48 4.52
C VAL A 112 -12.45 6.94 4.33
N HIS A 113 -11.21 7.21 3.91
CA HIS A 113 -10.74 8.58 3.69
C HIS A 113 -11.34 9.24 2.43
N ILE A 114 -11.73 8.44 1.43
CA ILE A 114 -12.31 8.91 0.16
C ILE A 114 -13.82 9.14 0.27
N ILE A 115 -14.52 8.39 1.12
CA ILE A 115 -15.97 8.49 1.37
C ILE A 115 -16.25 9.71 2.25
#